data_AF-G7L137-F1
#
_entry.id   AF-G7L137-F1
#
_cell.length_a   1.000
_cell.length_b   1.000
_cell.length_c   1.000
_cell.angle_alpha   90.00
_cell.angle_beta   90.00
_cell.angle_gamma   90.00
#
_symmetry.space_group_name_H-M   'P 1'
#
loop_
_entity.id
_entity.type
_entity.pdbx_description
1 polymer ?
#
loop_
_entity_poly.entity_id
_entity_poly.type
_entity_poly.pdbx_seq_one_letter_code
_entity_poly.pdbx_strand_id
1 'polypeptide(L)' 'MGKTYSSRSGYKINGIVNVFAGIEEGSIDLQVCLPYEVLEAMGSDPRFMDVVTK' A
#
# COMPACT_ATOMS: atom_id res chain seq x y z
N MET A 1 -15.73 3.88 -21.11
CA MET A 1 -14.51 3.70 -21.94
C MET A 1 -13.49 4.72 -21.44
N GLY A 2 -12.37 4.41 -20.79
CA GLY A 2 -11.80 3.14 -20.33
C GLY A 2 -11.27 3.32 -18.89
N LYS A 3 -11.46 2.31 -18.06
CA LYS A 3 -10.95 2.28 -16.68
C LYS A 3 -9.48 1.88 -16.73
N THR A 4 -8.58 2.79 -16.42
CA THR A 4 -7.21 2.43 -16.07
C THR A 4 -7.22 1.98 -14.60
N TYR A 5 -7.23 0.67 -14.40
CA TYR A 5 -6.88 0.07 -13.11
C TYR A 5 -5.39 0.41 -12.88
N SER A 6 -5.10 1.14 -11.81
CA SER A 6 -3.84 1.86 -11.57
C SER A 6 -2.58 1.14 -12.08
N SER A 7 -1.77 1.80 -12.92
CA SER A 7 -0.42 1.35 -13.23
C SER A 7 0.58 2.07 -12.33
N ARG A 8 1.04 1.40 -11.28
CA ARG A 8 2.11 1.94 -10.42
C ARG A 8 3.46 1.41 -10.91
N SER A 9 4.16 2.23 -11.69
CA SER A 9 5.55 1.97 -12.07
C SER A 9 6.47 2.44 -10.93
N GLY A 10 7.26 1.53 -10.36
CA GLY A 10 8.19 1.84 -9.28
C GLY A 10 9.46 1.01 -9.43
N TYR A 11 10.61 1.68 -9.48
CA TYR A 11 11.90 1.06 -9.30
C TYR A 11 11.92 0.33 -7.95
N LYS A 12 12.17 -0.98 -7.96
CA LYS A 12 12.12 -1.83 -6.75
C LYS A 12 13.39 -1.68 -5.92
N ILE A 13 13.54 -0.54 -5.26
CA ILE A 13 14.51 -0.40 -4.15
C ILE A 13 13.74 -0.65 -2.84
N ASN A 14 14.30 -1.52 -1.99
CA ASN A 14 13.72 -1.80 -0.68
C ASN A 14 13.58 -0.50 0.11
N GLY A 15 12.40 -0.29 0.72
CA GLY A 15 12.14 0.86 1.60
C GLY A 15 11.46 2.05 0.94
N ILE A 16 11.05 1.97 -0.34
CA ILE A 16 10.13 2.98 -0.90
C ILE A 16 8.73 2.78 -0.32
N VAL A 17 8.17 3.88 0.17
CA VAL A 17 6.75 4.04 0.52
C VAL A 17 6.21 5.21 -0.30
N ASN A 18 5.27 4.94 -1.19
CA ASN A 18 4.52 5.97 -1.90
C ASN A 18 3.13 6.11 -1.25
N VAL A 19 2.71 7.35 -1.04
CA VAL A 19 1.39 7.69 -0.47
C VAL A 19 0.56 8.38 -1.54
N PHE A 20 -0.68 7.95 -1.68
CA PHE A 20 -1.63 8.51 -2.63
C PHE A 20 -2.93 8.84 -1.91
N ALA A 21 -3.70 9.78 -2.46
CA ALA A 21 -5.08 9.96 -2.03
C ALA A 21 -5.86 8.67 -2.30
N GLY A 22 -6.59 8.20 -1.29
CA GLY A 22 -7.43 7.01 -1.39
C GLY A 22 -8.71 7.27 -2.18
N ILE A 23 -9.43 6.20 -2.47
CA ILE A 23 -10.72 6.26 -3.18
C ILE A 23 -11.81 6.90 -2.30
N GLU A 24 -11.74 6.67 -0.99
CA GLU A 24 -12.66 7.26 -0.03
C GLU A 24 -12.15 8.64 0.41
N GLU A 25 -13.07 9.58 0.60
CA GLU A 25 -12.70 10.94 0.99
C GLU A 25 -12.01 10.94 2.36
N GLY A 26 -10.81 11.51 2.42
CA GLY A 26 -9.98 11.53 3.62
C GLY A 26 -9.15 10.27 3.86
N SER A 27 -9.21 9.26 2.98
CA SER A 27 -8.36 8.07 3.08
C SER A 27 -7.07 8.20 2.25
N ILE A 28 -6.14 7.28 2.49
CA ILE A 28 -4.88 7.18 1.75
C ILE A 28 -4.64 5.76 1.28
N ASP A 29 -3.99 5.63 0.12
CA ASP A 29 -3.45 4.36 -0.36
C ASP A 29 -1.93 4.35 -0.14
N LEU A 30 -1.42 3.25 0.42
CA LEU A 30 0.01 3.01 0.55
C LEU A 30 0.48 1.99 -0.50
N GLN A 31 1.47 2.36 -1.30
CA GLN A 31 2.25 1.41 -2.09
C GLN A 31 3.64 1.29 -1.49
N VAL A 32 3.98 0.07 -1.05
CA VAL A 32 5.28 -0.22 -0.44
C VAL A 32 6.05 -1.25 -1.26
N CYS A 33 7.38 -1.12 -1.29
CA CYS A 33 8.27 -2.13 -1.83
C CYS A 33 9.21 -2.60 -0.71
N LEU A 34 8.83 -3.70 -0.06
CA LEU A 34 9.51 -4.29 1.09
C LEU A 34 9.74 -5.79 0.86
N PRO A 35 10.72 -6.39 1.56
CA PRO A 35 10.87 -7.84 1.60
C PRO A 35 9.57 -8.53 2.05
N TYR A 36 9.34 -9.73 1.54
CA TYR A 36 8.15 -10.51 1.84
C TYR A 36 7.95 -10.72 3.35
N GLU A 37 9.01 -11.05 4.09
CA GLU A 37 8.96 -11.25 5.55
C GLU A 37 8.44 -10.02 6.30
N VAL A 38 8.76 -8.81 5.81
CA VAL A 38 8.29 -7.56 6.41
C VAL A 38 6.82 -7.34 6.09
N LEU A 39 6.40 -7.63 4.85
CA LEU A 39 5.00 -7.54 4.44
C LEU A 39 4.12 -8.53 5.22
N GLU A 40 4.62 -9.75 5.43
CA GLU A 40 3.95 -10.79 6.22
C GLU A 40 3.82 -10.37 7.69
N ALA A 41 4.90 -9.84 8.28
CA ALA A 41 4.87 -9.32 9.65
C ALA A 41 3.89 -8.15 9.81
N MET A 42 3.84 -7.23 8.83
CA MET A 42 2.88 -6.11 8.82
C MET A 42 1.44 -6.62 8.71
N GLY A 43 1.16 -7.56 7.82
CA GLY A 43 -0.18 -8.15 7.66
C GLY A 43 -0.63 -8.98 8.86
N SER A 44 0.31 -9.38 9.72
CA SER A 44 0.04 -10.12 10.96
C SER A 44 0.01 -9.24 12.21
N ASP A 45 0.45 -7.97 12.15
CA ASP A 45 0.45 -7.04 13.29
C ASP A 45 -0.98 -6.50 13.51
N PRO A 46 -1.63 -6.81 14.64
CA PRO A 46 -3.00 -6.36 14.90
C PRO A 46 -3.16 -4.83 14.95
N ARG A 47 -2.12 -4.10 15.39
CA ARG A 47 -2.15 -2.63 15.47
C ARG A 47 -2.09 -2.00 14.09
N PHE A 48 -1.35 -2.63 13.17
CA PHE A 48 -1.31 -2.18 11.78
C PHE A 48 -2.63 -2.50 11.07
N MET A 49 -3.15 -3.71 11.26
CA MET A 49 -4.40 -4.12 10.62
C MET A 49 -5.65 -3.43 11.17
N ASP A 50 -5.60 -2.87 12.39
CA ASP A 50 -6.69 -2.05 12.95
C ASP A 50 -6.93 -0.76 12.14
N VAL A 51 -5.88 -0.21 11.52
CA VAL A 51 -5.97 1.03 10.72
C VAL A 51 -6.08 0.77 9.21
N VAL A 52 -5.75 -0.44 8.75
CA VAL A 52 -5.91 -0.82 7.34
C VAL A 52 -7.35 -1.25 7.10
N THR A 53 -8.07 -0.46 6.31
CA THR A 53 -9.40 -0.83 5.81
C THR A 53 -9.27 -1.85 4.67
N LYS A 54 -10.23 -2.80 4.61
CA LYS A 54 -10.30 -3.84 3.58
C LYS A 54 -10.89 -3.33 2.27
#